data_AF-W7XZU4-F1
#
_entry.id   AF-W7XZU4-F1
#
_cell.length_a   1.000
_cell.length_b   1.000
_cell.length_c   1.000
_cell.angle_alpha   90.00
_cell.angle_beta   90.00
_cell.angle_gamma   90.00
#
_symmetry.space_group_name_H-M   'P 1'
#
loop_
_entity.id
_entity.type
_entity.pdbx_description
1 polymer ?
#
loop_
_entity_poly.entity_id
_entity_poly.type
_entity_poly.pdbx_seq_one_letter_code
_entity_poly.pdbx_strand_id
1 'polypeptide(L)'
;MKKIVFNLLLMFVLTSVGAQDHLPVPQDYKDFLKTKTLVVMDENPMSDFNFMIKKVMPSVWNLTDYEFISQSEFEEKRRDASYSFIVTSTVTFDRDKTKARYTFVSLLMGKDVYSITDMPDLCSIPLSYLRVEDDSYAYKMEGFIRFIQDHVKLVNKDPKIISRNMFKYYNKNIKSLSNKKLLVVKEDLAPDANTISKIQKVYPYTVEIVTQEEVTKAIQDKDPDVVFLHKVGPEGTRYKARCYKIIIGAADSQFYYFDWHMVNLKNRDGLLLKDFKAMGKK
;
A
#
# COMPACT_ATOMS: atom_id res chain seq x y z
N MET A 1 23.26 -61.17 23.45
CA MET A 1 23.79 -60.09 24.31
C MET A 1 24.70 -59.18 23.49
N LYS A 2 24.34 -57.88 23.43
CA LYS A 2 25.19 -56.68 23.27
C LYS A 2 25.87 -56.47 21.89
N LYS A 3 25.38 -55.57 21.01
CA LYS A 3 25.27 -54.08 21.05
C LYS A 3 26.46 -53.43 20.30
N ILE A 4 26.12 -52.47 19.42
CA ILE A 4 26.95 -51.38 18.81
C ILE A 4 27.69 -51.86 17.52
N VAL A 5 27.53 -51.29 16.31
CA VAL A 5 27.52 -49.89 15.82
C VAL A 5 26.63 -49.86 14.54
N PHE A 6 25.47 -49.21 14.46
CA PHE A 6 25.15 -47.77 14.38
C PHE A 6 25.58 -47.05 13.08
N ASN A 7 24.59 -46.87 12.19
CA ASN A 7 24.36 -45.72 11.32
C ASN A 7 25.28 -45.42 10.12
N LEU A 8 24.71 -45.63 8.93
CA LEU A 8 24.90 -44.77 7.76
C LEU A 8 23.63 -44.82 6.89
N LEU A 9 22.49 -44.43 7.47
CA LEU A 9 21.34 -43.96 6.70
C LEU A 9 21.58 -42.46 6.46
N LEU A 10 22.20 -42.14 5.33
CA LEU A 10 22.35 -40.78 4.85
C LEU A 10 20.94 -40.25 4.48
N MET A 11 20.20 -39.78 5.49
CA MET A 11 19.02 -38.95 5.27
C MET A 11 19.49 -37.64 4.63
N PHE A 12 19.48 -37.61 3.30
CA PHE A 12 19.34 -36.35 2.56
C PHE A 12 17.93 -35.83 2.84
N VAL A 13 17.72 -35.22 4.01
CA VAL A 13 16.64 -34.26 4.17
C VAL A 13 17.08 -33.07 3.32
N LEU A 14 16.63 -33.07 2.07
CA LEU A 14 16.50 -31.85 1.28
C LEU A 14 15.58 -30.94 2.09
N THR A 15 16.17 -30.11 2.95
CA THR A 15 15.50 -28.91 3.42
C THR A 15 15.34 -28.05 2.18
N SER A 16 14.21 -28.22 1.49
CA SER A 16 13.69 -27.17 0.63
C SER A 16 13.49 -25.96 1.53
N VAL A 17 14.50 -25.09 1.60
CA VAL A 17 14.37 -23.72 2.04
C VAL A 17 13.46 -23.09 0.98
N GLY A 18 12.16 -23.29 1.15
CA GLY A 18 11.18 -22.48 0.44
C GLY A 18 11.49 -21.06 0.84
N ALA A 19 11.68 -20.18 -0.13
CA ALA A 19 11.71 -18.75 0.08
C ALA A 19 10.47 -18.40 0.91
N GLN A 20 10.65 -18.27 2.23
CA GLN A 20 9.60 -17.79 3.11
C GLN A 20 9.41 -16.35 2.69
N ASP A 21 8.20 -16.00 2.24
CA ASP A 21 7.78 -14.60 2.16
C ASP A 21 8.17 -13.96 3.52
N HIS A 22 9.10 -13.00 3.49
CA HIS A 22 9.65 -12.37 4.69
C HIS A 22 8.60 -11.43 5.28
N LEU A 23 7.59 -12.00 5.94
CA LEU A 23 6.64 -11.22 6.71
C LEU A 23 7.35 -10.61 7.91
N PRO A 24 7.05 -9.34 8.26
CA PRO A 24 7.52 -8.78 9.51
C PRO A 24 7.01 -9.61 10.70
N VAL A 25 7.80 -9.71 11.75
CA VAL A 25 7.42 -10.32 13.01
C VAL A 25 6.96 -9.24 14.00
N PRO A 26 6.20 -9.58 15.07
CA PRO A 26 5.77 -8.61 16.07
C PRO A 26 6.91 -7.80 16.70
N GLN A 27 8.13 -8.35 16.71
CA GLN A 27 9.31 -7.68 17.23
C GLN A 27 9.76 -6.52 16.34
N ASP A 28 9.62 -6.63 15.01
CA ASP A 28 10.00 -5.57 14.07
C ASP A 28 9.20 -4.28 14.34
N TYR A 29 7.90 -4.40 14.61
CA TYR A 29 7.03 -3.27 14.96
C TYR A 29 7.36 -2.62 16.30
N LYS A 30 7.89 -3.39 17.26
CA LYS A 30 8.34 -2.87 18.56
C LYS A 30 9.67 -2.16 18.44
N ASP A 31 10.59 -2.72 17.66
CA ASP A 31 11.92 -2.14 17.45
C ASP A 31 11.86 -0.89 16.60
N PHE A 32 10.92 -0.82 15.65
CA PHE A 32 10.60 0.40 14.91
C PHE A 32 10.37 1.63 15.82
N LEU A 33 9.72 1.49 16.97
CA LEU A 33 9.47 2.62 17.86
C LEU A 33 10.74 3.18 18.53
N LYS A 34 11.89 2.52 18.34
CA LYS A 34 13.20 2.90 18.87
C LYS A 34 14.13 3.45 17.78
N THR A 35 13.71 3.45 16.52
CA THR A 35 14.53 3.92 15.41
C THR A 35 14.33 5.41 15.15
N LYS A 36 15.22 6.00 14.36
CA LYS A 36 14.96 7.26 13.66
C LYS A 36 14.47 6.94 12.25
N THR A 37 13.36 7.56 11.83
CA THR A 37 12.80 7.35 10.49
C THR A 37 13.47 8.27 9.47
N LEU A 38 14.11 7.70 8.47
CA LEU A 38 14.74 8.41 7.38
C LEU A 38 13.80 8.41 6.17
N VAL A 39 13.34 9.60 5.77
CA VAL A 39 12.48 9.77 4.60
C VAL A 39 13.37 9.96 3.39
N VAL A 40 13.37 8.98 2.50
CA VAL A 40 14.23 8.95 1.33
C VAL A 40 13.61 9.78 0.22
N MET A 41 14.30 10.85 -0.18
CA MET A 41 13.88 11.70 -1.28
C MET A 41 14.13 11.00 -2.62
N ASP A 42 13.22 11.18 -3.57
CA ASP A 42 13.42 10.79 -4.97
C ASP A 42 14.61 11.56 -5.58
N GLU A 43 15.32 10.93 -6.51
CA GLU A 43 16.48 11.53 -7.20
C GLU A 43 16.10 12.78 -7.98
N ASN A 44 14.88 12.84 -8.53
CA ASN A 44 14.36 14.02 -9.18
C ASN A 44 13.92 15.05 -8.13
N PRO A 45 14.63 16.18 -7.97
CA PRO A 45 14.27 17.18 -6.96
C PRO A 45 12.91 17.83 -7.21
N MET A 46 12.39 17.74 -8.44
CA MET A 46 11.09 18.31 -8.85
C MET A 46 9.96 17.28 -8.82
N SER A 47 10.15 16.08 -8.28
CA SER A 47 9.06 15.10 -8.17
C SER A 47 7.95 15.58 -7.23
N ASP A 48 6.69 15.30 -7.58
CA ASP A 48 5.57 15.64 -6.71
C ASP A 48 5.62 14.83 -5.41
N PHE A 49 6.22 13.64 -5.44
CA PHE A 49 6.56 12.90 -4.23
C PHE A 49 7.39 13.75 -3.27
N ASN A 50 8.50 14.33 -3.74
CA ASN A 50 9.41 15.13 -2.91
C ASN A 50 8.71 16.37 -2.34
N PHE A 51 7.90 17.04 -3.15
CA PHE A 51 7.13 18.20 -2.70
C PHE A 51 6.10 17.81 -1.63
N MET A 52 5.29 16.78 -1.90
CA MET A 52 4.20 16.39 -1.03
C MET A 52 4.67 15.74 0.27
N ILE A 53 5.70 14.88 0.23
CA ILE A 53 6.21 14.23 1.44
C ILE A 53 6.81 15.26 2.42
N LYS A 54 7.49 16.29 1.92
CA LYS A 54 8.00 17.40 2.73
C LYS A 54 6.89 18.20 3.39
N LYS A 55 5.74 18.36 2.71
CA LYS A 55 4.56 19.03 3.24
C LYS A 55 3.83 18.18 4.29
N VAL A 56 3.73 16.87 4.07
CA VAL A 56 2.90 15.96 4.86
C VAL A 56 3.60 15.48 6.14
N MET A 57 4.89 15.14 6.08
CA MET A 57 5.61 14.58 7.23
C MET A 57 5.50 15.45 8.50
N PRO A 58 5.69 16.79 8.45
CA PRO A 58 5.60 17.64 9.64
C PRO A 58 4.21 17.68 10.29
N SER A 59 3.13 17.48 9.52
CA SER A 59 1.76 17.56 10.03
C SER A 59 1.18 16.22 10.47
N VAL A 60 1.74 15.11 9.97
CA VAL A 60 1.19 13.76 10.17
C VAL A 60 2.06 12.88 11.07
N TRP A 61 3.38 12.88 10.87
CA TRP A 61 4.25 11.86 11.45
C TRP A 61 4.62 12.19 12.90
N ASN A 62 4.31 11.26 13.80
CA ASN A 62 4.56 11.42 15.24
C ASN A 62 5.03 10.14 15.95
N LEU A 63 5.42 9.11 15.21
CA LEU A 63 5.84 7.83 15.79
C LEU A 63 7.29 7.82 16.27
N THR A 64 8.18 8.43 15.51
CA THR A 64 9.62 8.50 15.77
C THR A 64 10.14 9.87 15.34
N ASP A 65 11.33 10.25 15.80
CA ASP A 65 12.11 11.30 15.15
C ASP A 65 12.30 10.96 13.66
N TYR A 66 12.39 11.98 12.82
CA TYR A 66 12.62 11.78 11.40
C TYR A 66 13.55 12.83 10.79
N GLU A 67 14.17 12.47 9.66
CA GLU A 67 14.89 13.40 8.80
C GLU A 67 14.73 13.02 7.33
N PHE A 68 14.94 13.98 6.42
CA PHE A 68 14.94 13.72 4.99
C PHE A 68 16.37 13.43 4.52
N ILE A 69 16.53 12.38 3.73
CA ILE A 69 17.84 11.94 3.22
C ILE A 69 17.81 11.72 1.71
N SER A 70 18.97 11.75 1.08
CA SER A 70 19.16 11.34 -0.32
C SER A 70 19.15 9.82 -0.51
N GLN A 71 19.02 9.37 -1.76
CA GLN A 71 19.19 7.95 -2.12
C GLN A 71 20.58 7.41 -1.80
N SER A 72 21.64 8.23 -1.95
CA SER A 72 23.00 7.83 -1.58
C SER A 72 23.13 7.57 -0.08
N GLU A 73 22.55 8.44 0.75
CA GLU A 73 22.53 8.24 2.20
C GLU A 73 21.69 7.01 2.59
N PHE A 74 20.64 6.71 1.83
CA PHE A 74 19.86 5.49 2.04
C PHE A 74 20.71 4.24 1.84
N GLU A 75 21.47 4.15 0.74
CA GLU A 75 22.33 2.99 0.48
C GLU A 75 23.42 2.80 1.56
N GLU A 76 23.93 3.88 2.13
CA GLU A 76 24.88 3.84 3.24
C GLU A 76 24.23 3.38 4.55
N LYS A 77 23.00 3.82 4.84
CA LYS A 77 22.34 3.65 6.14
C LYS A 77 21.39 2.47 6.23
N ARG A 78 20.89 1.93 5.11
CA ARG A 78 19.84 0.87 5.10
C ARG A 78 20.20 -0.41 5.83
N ARG A 79 21.49 -0.63 6.10
CA ARG A 79 22.01 -1.81 6.83
C ARG A 79 22.00 -1.63 8.35
N ASP A 80 21.82 -0.41 8.84
CA ASP A 80 21.83 -0.08 10.25
C ASP A 80 20.41 -0.22 10.85
N ALA A 81 20.27 -1.13 11.82
CA ALA A 81 19.00 -1.42 12.49
C ALA A 81 18.51 -0.30 13.42
N SER A 82 19.30 0.75 13.66
CA SER A 82 18.86 1.95 14.37
C SER A 82 18.00 2.89 13.51
N TYR A 83 17.87 2.61 12.21
CA TYR A 83 17.05 3.38 11.28
C TYR A 83 15.86 2.59 10.75
N SER A 84 14.80 3.33 10.48
CA SER A 84 13.66 2.92 9.65
C SER A 84 13.58 3.85 8.45
N PHE A 85 12.90 3.42 7.39
CA PHE A 85 12.90 4.13 6.12
C PHE A 85 11.50 4.28 5.56
N ILE A 86 11.10 5.50 5.22
CA ILE A 86 10.00 5.73 4.29
C ILE A 86 10.63 5.95 2.93
N VAL A 87 10.46 4.99 2.02
CA VAL A 87 11.15 4.97 0.73
C VAL A 87 10.22 4.53 -0.39
N THR A 88 10.41 5.09 -1.58
CA THR A 88 9.74 4.59 -2.79
C THR A 88 10.54 3.44 -3.39
N SER A 89 9.86 2.38 -3.79
CA SER A 89 10.50 1.23 -4.43
C SER A 89 9.73 0.78 -5.67
N THR A 90 10.45 0.23 -6.65
CA THR A 90 9.81 -0.40 -7.80
C THR A 90 9.58 -1.88 -7.53
N VAL A 91 8.32 -2.29 -7.49
CA VAL A 91 7.91 -3.68 -7.27
C VAL A 91 7.51 -4.33 -8.59
N THR A 92 8.05 -5.53 -8.83
CA THR A 92 7.58 -6.47 -9.87
C THR A 92 7.13 -7.75 -9.16
N PHE A 93 6.00 -8.32 -9.55
CA PHE A 93 5.54 -9.57 -8.97
C PHE A 93 6.08 -10.76 -9.76
N ASP A 94 6.93 -11.60 -9.17
CA ASP A 94 7.60 -12.72 -9.86
C ASP A 94 6.62 -13.70 -10.55
N ARG A 95 5.46 -13.91 -9.92
CA ARG A 95 4.39 -14.77 -10.47
C ARG A 95 3.59 -14.09 -11.60
N ASP A 96 3.79 -12.80 -11.84
CA ASP A 96 3.12 -12.04 -12.87
C ASP A 96 3.94 -11.99 -14.17
N LYS A 97 3.52 -12.82 -15.14
CA LYS A 97 4.13 -12.89 -16.48
C LYS A 97 4.05 -11.58 -17.27
N THR A 98 3.25 -10.61 -16.83
CA THR A 98 3.21 -9.30 -17.48
C THR A 98 4.47 -8.49 -17.25
N LYS A 99 5.28 -8.78 -16.21
CA LYS A 99 6.40 -7.89 -15.81
C LYS A 99 5.92 -6.44 -15.63
N ALA A 100 4.71 -6.27 -15.09
CA ALA A 100 4.20 -4.96 -14.68
C ALA A 100 5.04 -4.47 -13.50
N ARG A 101 5.45 -3.19 -13.57
CA ARG A 101 6.24 -2.53 -12.54
C ARG A 101 5.38 -1.44 -11.90
N TYR A 102 5.41 -1.39 -10.58
CA TYR A 102 4.63 -0.45 -9.78
C TYR A 102 5.55 0.29 -8.84
N THR A 103 5.26 1.56 -8.60
CA THR A 103 5.89 2.33 -7.54
C THR A 103 5.10 2.10 -6.26
N PHE A 104 5.79 1.74 -5.19
CA PHE A 104 5.24 1.62 -3.84
C PHE A 104 5.91 2.65 -2.94
N VAL A 105 5.18 3.13 -1.94
CA VAL A 105 5.78 3.73 -0.73
C VAL A 105 5.78 2.68 0.37
N SER A 106 6.93 2.49 1.00
CA SER A 106 7.15 1.43 1.98
C SER A 106 7.75 2.00 3.26
N LEU A 107 7.30 1.49 4.40
CA LEU A 107 7.96 1.65 5.69
C LEU A 107 8.80 0.40 5.98
N LEU A 108 10.12 0.55 5.89
CA LEU A 108 11.06 -0.56 6.04
C LEU A 108 11.90 -0.42 7.31
N MET A 109 12.27 -1.53 7.93
CA MET A 109 13.30 -1.56 8.97
C MET A 109 14.69 -1.69 8.36
N GLY A 110 15.65 -0.94 8.88
CA GLY A 110 17.06 -1.13 8.56
C GLY A 110 17.53 -2.53 8.93
N LYS A 111 18.25 -3.18 8.02
CA LYS A 111 18.75 -4.54 8.20
C LYS A 111 19.94 -4.80 7.30
N ASP A 112 20.97 -5.45 7.82
CA ASP A 112 22.14 -5.87 7.02
C ASP A 112 21.76 -7.04 6.10
N VAL A 113 21.12 -6.68 4.98
CA VAL A 113 20.71 -7.58 3.90
C VAL A 113 21.16 -7.02 2.57
N TYR A 114 21.33 -7.91 1.59
CA TYR A 114 21.80 -7.53 0.26
C TYR A 114 20.75 -6.69 -0.48
N SER A 115 19.51 -7.17 -0.55
CA SER A 115 18.42 -6.54 -1.30
C SER A 115 17.48 -5.77 -0.37
N ILE A 116 16.96 -4.63 -0.86
CA ILE A 116 15.86 -3.89 -0.21
C ILE A 116 14.62 -4.78 0.02
N THR A 117 14.39 -5.77 -0.86
CA THR A 117 13.26 -6.70 -0.75
C THR A 117 13.35 -7.65 0.45
N ASP A 118 14.53 -7.76 1.06
CA ASP A 118 14.79 -8.63 2.21
C ASP A 118 14.74 -7.83 3.53
N MET A 119 14.56 -6.51 3.46
CA MET A 119 14.34 -5.65 4.62
C MET A 119 12.93 -5.92 5.19
N PRO A 120 12.74 -5.93 6.53
CA PRO A 120 11.42 -6.11 7.10
C PRO A 120 10.49 -4.97 6.67
N ASP A 121 9.45 -5.30 5.92
CA ASP A 121 8.43 -4.37 5.41
C ASP A 121 7.27 -4.30 6.39
N LEU A 122 7.18 -3.19 7.13
CA LEU A 122 6.12 -2.97 8.11
C LEU A 122 4.80 -2.55 7.45
N CYS A 123 4.86 -1.86 6.32
CA CYS A 123 3.69 -1.40 5.58
C CYS A 123 4.09 -0.89 4.18
N SER A 124 3.44 -1.40 3.14
CA SER A 124 3.65 -0.97 1.75
C SER A 124 2.32 -0.63 1.07
N ILE A 125 2.26 0.54 0.42
CA ILE A 125 1.10 1.01 -0.35
C ILE A 125 1.50 1.20 -1.81
N PRO A 126 0.79 0.64 -2.79
CA PRO A 126 1.03 0.95 -4.20
C PRO A 126 0.65 2.41 -4.46
N LEU A 127 1.55 3.19 -5.06
CA LEU A 127 1.32 4.58 -5.43
C LEU A 127 0.84 4.69 -6.88
N SER A 128 1.59 4.12 -7.81
CA SER A 128 1.33 4.24 -9.24
C SER A 128 1.84 3.04 -10.02
N TYR A 129 1.40 2.92 -11.27
CA TYR A 129 2.14 2.12 -12.25
C TYR A 129 3.39 2.91 -12.65
N LEU A 130 4.55 2.27 -12.85
CA LEU A 130 5.84 2.96 -12.95
C LEU A 130 5.92 4.08 -14.02
N ARG A 131 5.08 4.01 -15.05
CA ARG A 131 5.04 4.99 -16.16
C ARG A 131 3.95 6.04 -16.03
N VAL A 132 3.29 6.10 -14.89
CA VAL A 132 2.25 7.07 -14.58
C VAL A 132 2.88 8.17 -13.74
N GLU A 133 2.52 9.41 -14.06
CA GLU A 133 3.01 10.60 -13.39
C GLU A 133 2.54 10.67 -11.93
N ASP A 134 3.31 11.38 -11.11
CA ASP A 134 3.09 11.41 -9.66
C ASP A 134 1.78 12.13 -9.28
N ASP A 135 1.32 13.06 -10.11
CA ASP A 135 0.08 13.82 -9.95
C ASP A 135 -1.15 12.92 -9.73
N SER A 136 -1.16 11.71 -10.32
CA SER A 136 -2.20 10.69 -10.16
C SER A 136 -2.44 10.26 -8.70
N TYR A 137 -1.43 10.38 -7.83
CA TYR A 137 -1.50 9.96 -6.43
C TYR A 137 -1.02 11.01 -5.42
N ALA A 138 -0.23 12.00 -5.83
CA ALA A 138 0.47 12.91 -4.93
C ALA A 138 -0.49 13.68 -4.00
N TYR A 139 -1.67 14.06 -4.49
CA TYR A 139 -2.71 14.75 -3.71
C TYR A 139 -3.31 13.89 -2.57
N LYS A 140 -3.11 12.57 -2.60
CA LYS A 140 -3.55 11.61 -1.56
C LYS A 140 -2.46 11.29 -0.53
N MET A 141 -1.25 11.88 -0.65
CA MET A 141 -0.08 11.53 0.17
C MET A 141 -0.33 11.59 1.68
N GLU A 142 -1.09 12.59 2.14
CA GLU A 142 -1.44 12.70 3.56
C GLU A 142 -2.21 11.47 4.07
N GLY A 143 -3.14 10.96 3.25
CA GLY A 143 -3.88 9.74 3.56
C GLY A 143 -2.98 8.51 3.69
N PHE A 144 -1.96 8.39 2.81
CA PHE A 144 -1.01 7.29 2.79
C PHE A 144 -0.10 7.27 4.02
N ILE A 145 0.50 8.41 4.37
CA ILE A 145 1.39 8.49 5.54
C ILE A 145 0.62 8.25 6.84
N ARG A 146 -0.61 8.76 6.95
CA ARG A 146 -1.49 8.43 8.08
C ARG A 146 -1.81 6.94 8.15
N PHE A 147 -2.13 6.30 7.02
CA PHE A 147 -2.37 4.85 7.01
C PHE A 147 -1.14 4.07 7.47
N ILE A 148 0.06 4.39 6.99
CA ILE A 148 1.31 3.73 7.42
C ILE A 148 1.48 3.86 8.94
N GLN A 149 1.31 5.07 9.47
CA GLN A 149 1.43 5.34 10.90
C GLN A 149 0.38 4.56 11.71
N ASP A 150 -0.89 4.61 11.31
CA ASP A 150 -1.98 3.97 12.04
C ASP A 150 -1.91 2.44 11.91
N HIS A 151 -1.40 1.94 10.79
CA HIS A 151 -1.11 0.52 10.59
C HIS A 151 -0.10 0.02 11.62
N VAL A 152 1.04 0.71 11.78
CA VAL A 152 2.05 0.34 12.77
C VAL A 152 1.48 0.39 14.20
N LYS A 153 0.70 1.42 14.54
CA LYS A 153 0.03 1.53 15.85
C LYS A 153 -0.90 0.34 16.09
N LEU A 154 -1.69 -0.02 15.07
CA LEU A 154 -2.63 -1.13 15.14
C LEU A 154 -1.92 -2.47 15.33
N VAL A 155 -0.87 -2.77 14.56
CA VAL A 155 -0.13 -4.03 14.69
C VAL A 155 0.62 -4.13 16.01
N ASN A 156 1.18 -3.02 16.51
CA ASN A 156 1.79 -2.99 17.84
C ASN A 156 0.78 -3.32 18.95
N LYS A 157 -0.48 -2.89 18.80
CA LYS A 157 -1.57 -3.19 19.74
C LYS A 157 -2.11 -4.61 19.59
N ASP A 158 -2.25 -5.10 18.35
CA ASP A 158 -2.75 -6.44 18.03
C ASP A 158 -1.87 -7.14 16.98
N PRO A 159 -0.76 -7.76 17.39
CA PRO A 159 0.17 -8.40 16.46
C PRO A 159 -0.42 -9.63 15.76
N LYS A 160 -1.60 -10.12 16.17
CA LYS A 160 -2.27 -11.28 15.55
C LYS A 160 -2.78 -10.98 14.14
N ILE A 161 -2.85 -9.71 13.75
CA ILE A 161 -3.31 -9.30 12.43
C ILE A 161 -2.23 -9.45 11.35
N ILE A 162 -0.97 -9.61 11.75
CA ILE A 162 0.15 -9.89 10.84
C ILE A 162 -0.18 -11.16 10.06
N SER A 163 -0.30 -11.03 8.73
CA SER A 163 -0.66 -12.13 7.86
C SER A 163 -0.25 -11.86 6.41
N ARG A 164 -0.11 -12.92 5.62
CA ARG A 164 0.17 -12.83 4.17
C ARG A 164 -0.88 -12.06 3.39
N ASN A 165 -2.11 -11.97 3.89
CA ASN A 165 -3.20 -11.26 3.22
C ASN A 165 -3.90 -10.32 4.19
N MET A 166 -3.16 -9.30 4.60
CA MET A 166 -3.62 -8.30 5.54
C MET A 166 -4.77 -7.45 4.98
N PHE A 167 -4.91 -7.34 3.66
CA PHE A 167 -6.07 -6.71 3.03
C PHE A 167 -7.40 -7.37 3.45
N LYS A 168 -7.39 -8.68 3.76
CA LYS A 168 -8.57 -9.38 4.29
C LYS A 168 -8.98 -8.85 5.67
N TYR A 169 -8.04 -8.40 6.49
CA TYR A 169 -8.35 -7.77 7.77
C TYR A 169 -9.11 -6.46 7.54
N TYR A 170 -8.58 -5.58 6.69
CA TYR A 170 -9.17 -4.28 6.40
C TYR A 170 -10.49 -4.36 5.63
N ASN A 171 -10.64 -5.31 4.70
CA ASN A 171 -11.89 -5.49 3.95
C ASN A 171 -13.11 -5.83 4.83
N LYS A 172 -12.93 -6.12 6.13
CA LYS A 172 -14.03 -6.22 7.09
C LYS A 172 -14.75 -4.87 7.27
N ASN A 173 -14.06 -3.75 7.07
CA ASN A 173 -14.57 -2.39 7.18
C ASN A 173 -15.57 -2.04 6.05
N ILE A 174 -15.67 -2.86 4.99
CA ILE A 174 -16.58 -2.62 3.85
C ILE A 174 -18.03 -2.38 4.28
N LYS A 175 -18.47 -3.00 5.38
CA LYS A 175 -19.82 -2.86 5.93
C LYS A 175 -20.13 -1.42 6.38
N SER A 176 -19.10 -0.69 6.82
CA SER A 176 -19.22 0.69 7.29
C SER A 176 -19.33 1.69 6.15
N LEU A 177 -19.15 1.28 4.88
CA LEU A 177 -19.36 2.13 3.71
C LEU A 177 -20.80 2.62 3.57
N SER A 178 -21.78 1.93 4.17
CA SER A 178 -23.19 2.34 4.11
C SER A 178 -23.46 3.71 4.73
N ASN A 179 -22.57 4.14 5.64
CA ASN A 179 -22.70 5.39 6.40
C ASN A 179 -21.71 6.45 5.90
N LYS A 180 -21.06 6.22 4.74
CA LYS A 180 -20.04 7.11 4.20
C LYS A 180 -20.36 7.52 2.77
N LYS A 181 -19.88 8.70 2.42
CA LYS A 181 -19.87 9.22 1.06
C LYS A 181 -18.58 8.80 0.36
N LEU A 182 -18.72 8.13 -0.78
CA LEU A 182 -17.61 7.73 -1.63
C LEU A 182 -17.29 8.82 -2.67
N LEU A 183 -16.11 9.42 -2.57
CA LEU A 183 -15.56 10.33 -3.57
C LEU A 183 -14.72 9.57 -4.59
N VAL A 184 -15.00 9.80 -5.87
CA VAL A 184 -14.24 9.24 -6.99
C VAL A 184 -13.90 10.34 -7.98
N VAL A 185 -12.72 10.27 -8.59
CA VAL A 185 -12.36 11.15 -9.71
C VAL A 185 -12.73 10.42 -11.00
N LYS A 186 -13.20 11.15 -12.02
CA LYS A 186 -13.77 10.58 -13.25
C LYS A 186 -12.77 9.68 -14.00
N GLU A 187 -11.50 10.05 -13.99
CA GLU A 187 -10.39 9.36 -14.67
C GLU A 187 -10.07 8.00 -14.03
N ASP A 188 -10.47 7.80 -12.78
CA ASP A 188 -10.30 6.54 -12.05
C ASP A 188 -11.45 5.54 -12.28
N LEU A 189 -12.48 5.91 -13.04
CA LEU A 189 -13.65 5.07 -13.32
C LEU A 189 -13.52 4.33 -14.65
N ALA A 190 -13.88 3.05 -14.65
CA ALA A 190 -13.97 2.29 -15.87
C ALA A 190 -15.20 2.70 -16.72
N PRO A 191 -15.22 2.45 -18.05
CA PRO A 191 -16.33 2.86 -18.92
C PRO A 191 -17.71 2.32 -18.54
N ASP A 192 -17.79 1.19 -17.84
CA ASP A 192 -19.02 0.59 -17.35
C ASP A 192 -19.55 1.23 -16.05
N ALA A 193 -18.75 2.06 -15.37
CA ALA A 193 -19.08 2.74 -14.12
C ALA A 193 -18.87 4.27 -14.16
N ASN A 194 -18.61 4.86 -15.33
CA ASN A 194 -18.20 6.27 -15.47
C ASN A 194 -19.32 7.33 -15.32
N THR A 195 -20.50 6.96 -14.82
CA THR A 195 -21.59 7.92 -14.54
C THR A 195 -22.32 7.54 -13.26
N ILE A 196 -22.80 8.55 -12.52
CA ILE A 196 -23.61 8.35 -11.31
C ILE A 196 -24.80 7.43 -11.56
N SER A 197 -25.52 7.63 -12.68
CA SER A 197 -26.67 6.79 -13.06
C SER A 197 -26.30 5.31 -13.25
N LYS A 198 -25.11 4.98 -13.75
CA LYS A 198 -24.65 3.59 -13.85
C LYS A 198 -24.34 3.02 -12.48
N ILE A 199 -23.64 3.79 -11.64
CA ILE A 199 -23.21 3.37 -10.31
C ILE A 199 -24.41 3.09 -9.40
N GLN A 200 -25.37 4.01 -9.34
CA GLN A 200 -26.55 3.92 -8.46
C GLN A 200 -27.45 2.71 -8.74
N LYS A 201 -27.35 2.08 -9.92
CA LYS A 201 -28.07 0.83 -10.22
C LYS A 201 -27.59 -0.35 -9.39
N VAL A 202 -26.37 -0.30 -8.86
CA VAL A 202 -25.73 -1.44 -8.15
C VAL A 202 -25.12 -1.08 -6.80
N TYR A 203 -24.93 0.21 -6.52
CA TYR A 203 -24.37 0.73 -5.28
C TYR A 203 -25.41 1.62 -4.59
N PRO A 204 -25.98 1.19 -3.45
CA PRO A 204 -27.10 1.88 -2.80
C PRO A 204 -26.67 3.06 -1.91
N TYR A 205 -25.37 3.32 -1.78
CA TYR A 205 -24.83 4.35 -0.90
C TYR A 205 -24.41 5.60 -1.67
N THR A 206 -24.10 6.68 -0.96
CA THR A 206 -23.75 7.97 -1.54
C THR A 206 -22.41 7.90 -2.29
N VAL A 207 -22.41 8.38 -3.53
CA VAL A 207 -21.22 8.50 -4.38
C VAL A 207 -21.24 9.83 -5.11
N GLU A 208 -20.09 10.50 -5.16
CA GLU A 208 -19.90 11.76 -5.90
C GLU A 208 -18.69 11.60 -6.83
N ILE A 209 -18.86 12.03 -8.09
CA ILE A 209 -17.75 12.20 -9.04
C ILE A 209 -17.25 13.63 -8.87
N VAL A 210 -16.03 13.78 -8.37
CA VAL A 210 -15.46 15.04 -7.88
C VAL A 210 -14.09 15.33 -8.50
N THR A 211 -13.55 16.53 -8.26
CA THR A 211 -12.18 16.87 -8.63
C THR A 211 -11.14 16.36 -7.62
N GLN A 212 -9.86 16.40 -7.99
CA GLN A 212 -8.78 16.04 -7.07
C GLN A 212 -8.68 17.00 -5.88
N GLU A 213 -9.02 18.28 -6.06
CA GLU A 213 -9.03 19.30 -5.01
C GLU A 213 -10.08 18.99 -3.94
N GLU A 214 -11.27 18.50 -4.33
CA GLU A 214 -12.31 18.10 -3.39
C GLU A 214 -11.89 16.89 -2.55
N VAL A 215 -11.22 15.90 -3.16
CA VAL A 215 -10.62 14.78 -2.44
C VAL A 215 -9.54 15.26 -1.48
N THR A 216 -8.66 16.15 -1.94
CA THR A 216 -7.59 16.75 -1.14
C THR A 216 -8.16 17.46 0.08
N LYS A 217 -9.23 18.24 -0.12
CA LYS A 217 -9.92 18.95 0.95
C LYS A 217 -10.51 17.99 1.97
N ALA A 218 -11.21 16.93 1.54
CA ALA A 218 -11.76 15.94 2.47
C ALA A 218 -10.67 15.24 3.31
N ILE A 219 -9.51 14.96 2.71
CA ILE A 219 -8.35 14.37 3.39
C ILE A 219 -7.77 15.35 4.42
N GLN A 220 -7.60 16.62 4.07
CA GLN A 220 -7.04 17.66 4.95
C GLN A 220 -7.99 18.03 6.10
N ASP A 221 -9.28 18.15 5.80
CA ASP A 221 -10.34 18.42 6.79
C ASP A 221 -10.60 17.21 7.71
N LYS A 222 -10.00 16.05 7.40
CA LYS A 222 -10.20 14.77 8.10
C LYS A 222 -11.70 14.46 8.22
N ASP A 223 -12.42 14.55 7.11
CA ASP A 223 -13.87 14.36 7.09
C ASP A 223 -14.23 12.90 7.46
N PRO A 224 -14.93 12.67 8.59
CA PRO A 224 -15.22 11.32 9.08
C PRO A 224 -16.27 10.59 8.23
N ASP A 225 -17.07 11.32 7.46
CA ASP A 225 -18.15 10.79 6.64
C ASP A 225 -17.69 10.48 5.22
N VAL A 226 -16.44 10.82 4.87
CA VAL A 226 -15.90 10.63 3.52
C VAL A 226 -14.93 9.45 3.44
N VAL A 227 -15.07 8.70 2.35
CA VAL A 227 -14.03 7.81 1.82
C VAL A 227 -13.69 8.23 0.39
N PHE A 228 -12.47 7.96 -0.05
CA PHE A 228 -12.02 8.26 -1.41
C PHE A 228 -11.39 7.04 -2.08
N LEU A 229 -11.44 7.00 -3.41
CA LEU A 229 -10.77 5.98 -4.22
C LEU A 229 -9.30 6.31 -4.44
N HIS A 230 -8.44 5.33 -4.19
CA HIS A 230 -7.08 5.25 -4.73
C HIS A 230 -7.01 4.11 -5.75
N LYS A 231 -6.87 4.47 -7.03
CA LYS A 231 -6.71 3.52 -8.12
C LYS A 231 -5.25 3.50 -8.55
N VAL A 232 -4.70 2.30 -8.77
CA VAL A 232 -3.35 2.11 -9.31
C VAL A 232 -3.43 1.19 -10.51
N GLY A 233 -3.26 1.75 -11.70
CA GLY A 233 -3.39 1.02 -12.96
C GLY A 233 -2.49 1.61 -14.06
N PRO A 234 -2.47 0.99 -15.25
CA PRO A 234 -1.58 1.41 -16.32
C PRO A 234 -1.94 2.74 -16.99
N GLU A 235 -3.14 3.28 -16.83
CA GLU A 235 -3.56 4.62 -17.31
C GLU A 235 -3.29 4.85 -18.79
N GLY A 236 -3.61 3.84 -19.60
CA GLY A 236 -3.35 3.87 -21.04
C GLY A 236 -1.90 3.60 -21.44
N THR A 237 -0.95 3.55 -20.50
CA THR A 237 0.46 3.24 -20.77
C THR A 237 0.71 1.74 -21.07
N ARG A 238 -0.25 0.86 -20.76
CA ARG A 238 -0.19 -0.59 -21.03
C ARG A 238 -1.55 -1.30 -20.98
N TYR A 239 -1.72 -2.36 -21.78
CA TYR A 239 -2.96 -3.15 -21.83
C TYR A 239 -3.00 -4.41 -20.96
N LYS A 240 -1.88 -4.84 -20.37
CA LYS A 240 -1.80 -6.05 -19.52
C LYS A 240 -1.01 -5.74 -18.25
N ALA A 241 -1.73 -5.26 -17.24
CA ALA A 241 -1.22 -5.02 -15.90
C ALA A 241 -2.39 -5.23 -14.91
N ARG A 242 -2.07 -5.39 -13.63
CA ARG A 242 -3.08 -5.30 -12.57
C ARG A 242 -3.52 -3.84 -12.40
N CYS A 243 -4.81 -3.66 -12.18
CA CYS A 243 -5.41 -2.42 -11.69
C CYS A 243 -5.88 -2.68 -10.25
N TYR A 244 -5.26 -2.01 -9.29
CA TYR A 244 -5.61 -2.04 -7.86
C TYR A 244 -6.62 -0.94 -7.56
N LYS A 245 -7.56 -1.23 -6.65
CA LYS A 245 -8.58 -0.29 -6.20
C LYS A 245 -8.66 -0.35 -4.68
N ILE A 246 -8.39 0.77 -4.04
CA ILE A 246 -8.41 0.91 -2.60
C ILE A 246 -9.39 2.02 -2.23
N ILE A 247 -10.34 1.75 -1.33
CA ILE A 247 -11.18 2.79 -0.74
C ILE A 247 -10.63 3.12 0.63
N ILE A 248 -10.32 4.39 0.85
CA ILE A 248 -9.59 4.89 2.02
C ILE A 248 -10.44 5.95 2.73
N GLY A 249 -10.53 5.91 4.06
CA GLY A 249 -11.22 6.95 4.82
C GLY A 249 -10.45 8.27 4.86
N ALA A 250 -11.16 9.39 4.71
CA ALA A 250 -10.55 10.71 4.74
C ALA A 250 -10.06 11.11 6.14
N ALA A 251 -10.78 10.69 7.20
CA ALA A 251 -10.40 10.97 8.58
C ALA A 251 -9.46 9.93 9.21
N ASP A 252 -9.80 8.65 9.06
CA ASP A 252 -9.16 7.53 9.78
C ASP A 252 -8.08 6.83 8.95
N SER A 253 -7.94 7.20 7.67
CA SER A 253 -7.06 6.56 6.70
C SER A 253 -7.21 5.04 6.59
N GLN A 254 -8.27 4.44 7.15
CA GLN A 254 -8.49 2.99 7.13
C GLN A 254 -8.82 2.55 5.72
N PHE A 255 -8.39 1.35 5.34
CA PHE A 255 -8.87 0.72 4.12
C PHE A 255 -10.26 0.12 4.37
N TYR A 256 -11.22 0.48 3.52
CA TYR A 256 -12.59 -0.02 3.52
C TYR A 256 -12.82 -1.08 2.47
N TYR A 257 -12.08 -1.00 1.37
CA TYR A 257 -12.13 -1.97 0.28
C TYR A 257 -10.77 -2.03 -0.39
N PHE A 258 -10.31 -3.24 -0.68
CA PHE A 258 -9.16 -3.53 -1.52
C PHE A 258 -9.54 -4.68 -2.45
N ASP A 259 -9.38 -4.46 -3.74
CA ASP A 259 -9.45 -5.51 -4.75
C ASP A 259 -8.61 -5.11 -5.96
N TRP A 260 -8.27 -6.09 -6.80
CA TRP A 260 -7.56 -5.84 -8.05
C TRP A 260 -8.10 -6.69 -9.18
N HIS A 261 -7.86 -6.27 -10.41
CA HIS A 261 -8.17 -7.09 -11.58
C HIS A 261 -7.08 -6.97 -12.64
N MET A 262 -6.94 -7.97 -13.50
CA MET A 262 -6.13 -7.86 -14.71
C MET A 262 -6.85 -7.01 -15.74
N VAL A 263 -6.21 -5.93 -16.19
CA VAL A 263 -6.72 -5.09 -17.29
C VAL A 263 -6.80 -5.92 -18.56
N ASN A 264 -7.95 -5.88 -19.21
CA ASN A 264 -8.23 -6.50 -20.51
C ASN A 264 -9.44 -5.81 -21.19
N LEU A 265 -9.91 -6.35 -22.32
CA LEU A 265 -11.03 -5.75 -23.07
C LEU A 265 -12.35 -5.68 -22.27
N LYS A 266 -12.60 -6.66 -21.39
CA LYS A 266 -13.80 -6.75 -20.56
C LYS A 266 -13.66 -6.00 -19.23
N ASN A 267 -12.52 -6.13 -18.57
CA ASN A 267 -12.20 -5.42 -17.34
C ASN A 267 -11.19 -4.32 -17.67
N ARG A 268 -11.70 -3.13 -17.99
CA ARG A 268 -10.88 -1.97 -18.32
C ARG A 268 -10.23 -1.39 -17.07
N ASP A 269 -9.17 -0.62 -17.26
CA ASP A 269 -8.51 0.11 -16.18
C ASP A 269 -9.49 1.08 -15.49
N GLY A 270 -9.47 1.09 -14.16
CA GLY A 270 -10.38 1.87 -13.32
C GLY A 270 -11.22 1.02 -12.35
N LEU A 271 -12.02 1.70 -11.52
CA LEU A 271 -13.02 1.08 -10.65
C LEU A 271 -14.20 0.59 -11.52
N LEU A 272 -14.49 -0.71 -11.46
CA LEU A 272 -15.48 -1.36 -12.32
C LEU A 272 -16.87 -1.37 -11.67
N LEU A 273 -17.91 -1.54 -12.48
CA LEU A 273 -19.28 -1.66 -11.97
C LEU A 273 -19.45 -2.85 -11.01
N LYS A 274 -18.67 -3.91 -11.21
CA LYS A 274 -18.64 -5.08 -10.32
C LYS A 274 -18.04 -4.76 -8.94
N ASP A 275 -17.10 -3.81 -8.85
CA ASP A 275 -16.51 -3.39 -7.58
C ASP A 275 -17.55 -2.62 -6.76
N PHE A 276 -18.28 -1.69 -7.39
CA PHE A 276 -19.43 -1.03 -6.79
C PHE A 276 -20.48 -2.03 -6.30
N LYS A 277 -20.81 -3.03 -7.12
CA LYS A 277 -21.70 -4.12 -6.69
C LYS A 277 -21.16 -4.92 -5.51
N ALA A 278 -19.84 -5.11 -5.40
CA ALA A 278 -19.24 -5.81 -4.27
C ALA A 278 -19.30 -4.97 -2.98
N MET A 279 -19.02 -3.67 -3.08
CA MET A 279 -19.10 -2.72 -1.97
C MET A 279 -20.53 -2.46 -1.49
N GLY A 280 -21.52 -2.57 -2.39
CA GLY A 280 -22.94 -2.36 -2.07
C GLY A 280 -23.67 -3.57 -1.47
N LYS A 281 -22.98 -4.69 -1.22
CA LYS A 281 -23.59 -5.87 -0.58
C LYS A 281 -23.70 -5.65 0.93
N LYS A 282 -24.93 -5.79 1.45
CA LYS A 282 -25.23 -5.83 2.88
C LYS A 282 -24.69 -7.10 3.54
#